data_AF-A0A838Q662-F1
#
_entry.id   AF-A0A838Q662-F1
#
_cell.length_a   1.000
_cell.length_b   1.000
_cell.length_c   1.000
_cell.angle_alpha   90.00
_cell.angle_beta   90.00
_cell.angle_gamma   90.00
#
_symmetry.space_group_name_H-M   'P 1'
#
loop_
_entity.id
_entity.type
_entity.pdbx_description
1 polymer ?
#
loop_
_entity_poly.entity_id
_entity_poly.type
_entity_poly.pdbx_seq_one_letter_code
_entity_poly.pdbx_strand_id
1 'polypeptide(L)'
;MPAAPEGTKPSALPWHPVLFAAVIVLTAWSDAAISPYPLVRPLVVAVLGAAALTIVAGLVFRSARVGGLVATLSIWVLWSRHLLDLGETAINRLGVAGIAWTAALVLVLILIARILRRRFHQWTVDGTTSTLNRGSLLLAFVTLVMAGVTGRAGLALGDLEQGHDLKTFLASSATDVGREGPDVYAVLLDGYPRADVLAHAFDIDNGLFVAGLEERGFAVAGASHSDYIWTHTTVPSVLHMD
;
A
#
# COMPACT_ATOMS: atom_id res chain seq x y z
N MET A 1 23.99 -44.07 36.08
CA MET A 1 23.51 -43.80 34.70
C MET A 1 23.44 -42.28 34.56
N PRO A 2 24.44 -41.62 33.95
CA PRO A 2 24.44 -40.17 33.83
C PRO A 2 23.36 -39.73 32.83
N ALA A 3 22.57 -38.74 33.20
CA ALA A 3 21.51 -38.17 32.37
C ALA A 3 22.10 -37.64 31.06
N ALA A 4 21.47 -37.98 29.94
CA ALA A 4 21.82 -37.45 28.63
C ALA A 4 21.68 -35.92 28.63
N PRO A 5 22.59 -35.17 27.99
CA PRO A 5 22.46 -33.73 27.89
C PRO A 5 21.18 -33.39 27.12
N GLU A 6 20.30 -32.58 27.73
CA GLU A 6 19.13 -32.02 27.07
C GLU A 6 19.59 -31.29 25.80
N GLY A 7 19.24 -31.84 24.64
CA GLY A 7 19.54 -31.22 23.36
C GLY A 7 18.94 -29.82 23.33
N THR A 8 19.80 -28.80 23.24
CA THR A 8 19.40 -27.41 23.09
C THR A 8 18.51 -27.31 21.85
N LYS A 9 17.21 -27.08 22.03
CA LYS A 9 16.27 -26.88 20.91
C LYS A 9 16.82 -25.77 20.01
N PRO A 10 16.89 -25.98 18.68
CA PRO A 10 17.36 -24.94 17.77
C PRO A 10 16.48 -23.70 17.93
N SER A 11 17.11 -22.55 18.17
CA SER A 11 16.40 -21.28 18.35
C SER A 11 15.69 -20.89 17.07
N ALA A 12 14.41 -20.51 17.17
CA ALA A 12 13.62 -20.10 16.01
C ALA A 12 14.14 -18.80 15.40
N LEU A 13 14.37 -18.79 14.08
CA LEU A 13 14.67 -17.57 13.34
C LEU A 13 13.44 -16.63 13.34
N PRO A 14 13.59 -15.31 13.48
CA PRO A 14 12.47 -14.37 13.51
C PRO A 14 12.12 -13.86 12.10
N TRP A 15 11.24 -14.57 11.39
CA TRP A 15 10.77 -14.20 10.05
C TRP A 15 9.43 -13.48 10.05
N HIS A 16 8.76 -13.45 11.21
CA HIS A 16 7.53 -12.69 11.43
C HIS A 16 7.58 -11.21 10.99
N PRO A 17 8.70 -10.45 11.09
CA PRO A 17 8.70 -9.05 10.63
C PRO A 17 8.53 -8.93 9.11
N VAL A 18 9.19 -9.82 8.36
CA VAL A 18 9.13 -9.86 6.90
C VAL A 18 7.72 -10.22 6.44
N LEU A 19 7.15 -11.28 7.03
CA LEU A 19 5.83 -11.75 6.62
C LEU A 19 4.74 -10.75 7.03
N PHE A 20 4.88 -10.11 8.19
CA PHE A 20 3.97 -9.06 8.63
C PHE A 20 3.98 -7.84 7.69
N ALA A 21 5.16 -7.39 7.27
CA ALA A 21 5.30 -6.31 6.29
C ALA A 21 4.69 -6.69 4.92
N ALA A 22 4.90 -7.93 4.47
CA ALA A 22 4.30 -8.43 3.23
C ALA A 22 2.77 -8.44 3.31
N VAL A 23 2.21 -8.90 4.44
CA VAL A 23 0.75 -8.92 4.68
C VAL A 23 0.15 -7.52 4.63
N ILE A 24 0.83 -6.53 5.22
CA ILE A 24 0.40 -5.12 5.15
C ILE A 24 0.29 -4.66 3.70
N VAL A 25 1.32 -4.89 2.89
CA VAL A 25 1.31 -4.51 1.46
C VAL A 25 0.23 -5.24 0.69
N LEU A 26 0.08 -6.55 0.89
CA LEU A 26 -0.93 -7.36 0.22
C LEU A 26 -2.35 -6.91 0.58
N THR A 27 -2.58 -6.54 1.84
CA THR A 27 -3.88 -6.02 2.30
C THR A 27 -4.16 -4.65 1.70
N ALA A 28 -3.17 -3.75 1.70
CA ALA A 28 -3.30 -2.41 1.13
C ALA A 28 -3.57 -2.45 -0.39
N TRP A 29 -2.86 -3.34 -1.11
CA TRP A 29 -3.09 -3.56 -2.53
C TRP A 29 -4.48 -4.15 -2.80
N SER A 30 -4.87 -5.16 -2.02
CA SER A 30 -6.21 -5.74 -2.10
C SER A 30 -7.28 -4.65 -1.94
N ASP A 31 -7.16 -3.79 -0.94
CA ASP A 31 -8.12 -2.70 -0.70
C ASP A 31 -8.13 -1.62 -1.77
N ALA A 32 -6.97 -1.33 -2.37
CA ALA A 32 -6.88 -0.35 -3.46
C ALA A 32 -7.58 -0.81 -4.75
N ALA A 33 -7.85 -2.12 -4.89
CA ALA A 33 -8.51 -2.71 -6.08
C ALA A 33 -7.85 -2.29 -7.41
N ILE A 34 -6.52 -2.17 -7.39
CA ILE A 34 -5.71 -1.86 -8.57
C ILE A 34 -5.04 -3.12 -9.12
N SER A 35 -4.57 -3.02 -10.36
CA SER A 35 -3.80 -4.06 -11.03
C SER A 35 -2.66 -4.64 -10.17
N PRO A 36 -2.27 -5.92 -10.33
CA PRO A 36 -1.16 -6.52 -9.59
C PRO A 36 0.22 -6.01 -10.01
N TYR A 37 0.39 -5.36 -11.17
CA TYR A 37 1.72 -4.92 -11.63
C TYR A 37 2.46 -3.98 -10.65
N PRO A 38 1.80 -2.99 -10.02
CA PRO A 38 2.44 -2.13 -9.04
C PRO A 38 2.79 -2.84 -7.73
N LEU A 39 2.24 -4.03 -7.42
CA LEU A 39 2.45 -4.74 -6.15
C LEU A 39 3.92 -5.11 -5.92
N VAL A 40 4.66 -5.41 -6.98
CA VAL A 40 6.02 -5.97 -6.89
C VAL A 40 6.97 -5.01 -6.16
N ARG A 41 6.97 -3.72 -6.53
CA ARG A 41 7.92 -2.76 -5.95
C ARG A 41 7.68 -2.51 -4.45
N PRO A 42 6.47 -2.17 -3.98
CA PRO A 42 6.18 -2.03 -2.55
C PRO A 42 6.42 -3.32 -1.76
N LEU A 43 6.10 -4.49 -2.33
CA LEU A 43 6.33 -5.77 -1.67
C LEU A 43 7.83 -6.02 -1.45
N VAL A 44 8.65 -5.79 -2.47
CA VAL A 44 10.12 -5.91 -2.37
C VAL A 44 10.67 -4.91 -1.36
N VAL A 45 10.25 -3.64 -1.42
CA VAL A 45 10.69 -2.61 -0.47
C VAL A 45 10.30 -2.96 0.96
N ALA A 46 9.08 -3.46 1.19
CA ALA A 46 8.61 -3.85 2.52
C ALA A 46 9.36 -5.07 3.07
N VAL A 47 9.59 -6.10 2.24
CA VAL A 47 10.34 -7.31 2.63
C VAL A 47 11.79 -6.96 2.96
N LEU A 48 12.47 -6.22 2.07
CA LEU A 48 13.86 -5.82 2.28
C LEU A 48 14.00 -4.85 3.46
N GLY A 49 13.07 -3.89 3.60
CA GLY A 49 13.03 -2.97 4.71
C GLY A 49 12.82 -3.66 6.05
N ALA A 50 11.91 -4.63 6.12
CA ALA A 50 11.67 -5.43 7.33
C ALA A 50 12.87 -6.33 7.67
N ALA A 51 13.52 -6.93 6.67
CA ALA A 51 14.74 -7.71 6.86
C ALA A 51 15.90 -6.83 7.38
N ALA A 52 16.12 -5.68 6.74
CA ALA A 52 17.14 -4.71 7.17
C ALA A 52 16.88 -4.21 8.60
N LEU A 53 15.64 -3.86 8.92
CA LEU A 53 15.24 -3.43 10.27
C LEU A 53 15.49 -4.53 11.31
N THR A 54 15.15 -5.78 10.97
CA THR A 54 15.41 -6.95 11.83
C THR A 54 16.90 -7.16 12.06
N ILE A 55 17.73 -7.00 11.03
CA ILE A 55 19.20 -7.11 11.12
C ILE A 55 19.74 -5.99 12.01
N VAL A 56 19.39 -4.73 11.74
CA VAL A 56 19.87 -3.57 12.51
C VAL A 56 19.47 -3.70 13.98
N ALA A 57 18.20 -3.97 14.26
CA ALA A 57 17.75 -4.18 15.64
C ALA A 57 18.44 -5.40 16.27
N GLY A 58 18.64 -6.48 15.50
CA GLY A 58 19.37 -7.66 15.94
C GLY A 58 20.82 -7.37 16.34
N LEU A 59 21.52 -6.52 15.58
CA LEU A 59 22.88 -6.06 15.88
C LEU A 59 22.91 -5.18 17.13
N VAL A 60 21.99 -4.21 17.26
CA VAL A 60 21.90 -3.30 18.41
C VAL A 60 21.64 -4.05 19.71
N PHE A 61 20.69 -4.99 19.69
CA PHE A 61 20.32 -5.79 20.87
C PHE A 61 21.16 -7.06 21.01
N ARG A 62 22.14 -7.29 20.12
CA ARG A 62 22.99 -8.49 20.05
C ARG A 62 22.20 -9.81 20.09
N SER A 63 21.00 -9.78 19.50
CA SER A 63 20.08 -10.92 19.47
C SER A 63 19.11 -10.76 18.30
N ALA A 64 19.21 -11.65 17.32
CA ALA A 64 18.31 -11.67 16.17
C ALA A 64 16.84 -11.70 16.60
N ARG A 65 16.51 -12.48 17.62
CA ARG A 65 15.13 -12.63 18.13
C ARG A 65 14.57 -11.35 18.73
N VAL A 66 15.36 -10.66 19.56
CA VAL A 66 14.98 -9.34 20.08
C VAL A 66 14.86 -8.34 18.93
N GLY A 67 15.78 -8.42 17.96
CA GLY A 67 15.72 -7.64 16.73
C GLY A 67 14.41 -7.82 15.96
N GLY A 68 13.95 -9.06 15.81
CA GLY A 68 12.67 -9.39 15.18
C GLY A 68 11.48 -8.82 15.94
N LEU A 69 11.43 -8.99 17.26
CA LEU A 69 10.35 -8.44 18.08
C LEU A 69 10.27 -6.91 17.94
N VAL A 70 11.41 -6.24 18.01
CA VAL A 70 11.50 -4.79 17.83
C VAL A 70 11.07 -4.39 16.42
N ALA A 71 11.54 -5.10 15.39
CA ALA A 71 11.17 -4.82 14.00
C ALA A 71 9.67 -4.96 13.76
N THR A 72 9.03 -6.06 14.20
CA THR A 72 7.58 -6.23 14.07
C THR A 72 6.80 -5.18 14.83
N LEU A 73 7.22 -4.84 16.05
CA LEU A 73 6.58 -3.79 16.82
C LEU A 73 6.69 -2.45 16.11
N SER A 74 7.88 -2.10 15.60
CA SER A 74 8.09 -0.87 14.82
C SER A 74 7.24 -0.83 13.56
N ILE A 75 7.18 -1.92 12.80
CA ILE A 75 6.33 -2.02 11.59
C ILE A 75 4.85 -1.86 11.96
N TRP A 76 4.38 -2.51 13.02
CA TRP A 76 2.99 -2.38 13.47
C TRP A 76 2.64 -0.95 13.91
N VAL A 77 3.52 -0.31 14.68
CA VAL A 77 3.37 1.08 15.12
C VAL A 77 3.30 2.02 13.91
N LEU A 78 4.24 1.88 12.96
CA LEU A 78 4.27 2.69 11.74
C LEU A 78 3.06 2.44 10.85
N TRP A 79 2.55 1.21 10.78
CA TRP A 79 1.38 0.89 9.97
C TRP A 79 0.06 1.39 10.56
N SER A 80 -0.05 1.47 11.89
CA SER A 80 -1.26 1.96 12.53
C SER A 80 -1.48 3.43 12.14
N ARG A 81 -2.37 3.69 11.17
CA ARG A 81 -2.67 5.02 10.61
C ARG A 81 -2.83 6.11 11.68
N HIS A 82 -3.36 5.77 12.85
CA HIS A 82 -3.49 6.69 13.98
C HIS A 82 -2.18 7.26 14.54
N LEU A 83 -1.05 6.55 14.49
CA LEU A 83 0.25 7.05 14.95
C LEU A 83 0.94 7.92 13.89
N LEU A 84 0.71 7.63 12.61
CA LEU A 84 1.19 8.44 11.50
C LEU A 84 0.39 9.74 11.38
N ASP A 85 -0.93 9.72 11.54
CA ASP A 85 -1.76 10.93 11.55
C ASP A 85 -1.39 11.86 12.73
N LEU A 86 -1.09 11.27 13.90
CA LEU A 86 -0.54 11.99 15.06
C LEU A 86 0.87 12.55 14.78
N GLY A 87 1.71 11.79 14.08
CA GLY A 87 3.06 12.21 13.67
C GLY A 87 3.02 13.30 12.62
N GLU A 88 2.14 13.22 11.64
CA GLU A 88 1.94 14.19 10.56
C GLU A 88 1.34 15.48 11.10
N THR A 89 0.33 15.41 11.98
CA THR A 89 -0.17 16.60 12.70
C THR A 89 0.89 17.20 13.63
N ALA A 90 1.72 16.39 14.30
CA ALA A 90 2.81 16.88 15.13
C ALA A 90 3.95 17.50 14.30
N ILE A 91 4.36 16.91 13.18
CA ILE A 91 5.42 17.42 12.29
C ILE A 91 4.95 18.69 11.58
N ASN A 92 3.72 18.71 11.04
CA ASN A 92 3.16 19.89 10.38
C ASN A 92 2.91 21.06 11.34
N ARG A 93 2.70 20.81 12.65
CA ARG A 93 2.54 21.88 13.66
C ARG A 93 3.81 22.23 14.44
N LEU A 94 4.79 21.32 14.58
CA LEU A 94 5.92 21.47 15.52
C LEU A 94 7.32 21.29 14.89
N GLY A 95 7.43 20.94 13.60
CA GLY A 95 8.71 20.87 12.88
C GLY A 95 9.72 19.88 13.49
N VAL A 96 10.93 20.35 13.84
CA VAL A 96 12.03 19.56 14.44
C VAL A 96 11.60 18.81 15.72
N ALA A 97 10.59 19.32 16.44
CA ALA A 97 10.06 18.64 17.62
C ALA A 97 9.26 17.36 17.28
N GLY A 98 8.70 17.25 16.06
CA GLY A 98 8.04 16.03 15.59
C GLY A 98 9.03 14.88 15.40
N ILE A 99 10.22 15.17 14.88
CA ILE A 99 11.33 14.19 14.77
C ILE A 99 11.79 13.74 16.17
N ALA A 100 11.92 14.68 17.10
CA ALA A 100 12.25 14.38 18.49
C ALA A 100 11.16 13.55 19.19
N TRP A 101 9.88 13.77 18.85
CA TRP A 101 8.75 12.99 19.36
C TRP A 101 8.75 11.56 18.84
N THR A 102 8.99 11.34 17.54
CA THR A 102 9.18 9.98 16.99
C THR A 102 10.37 9.26 17.62
N ALA A 103 11.50 9.96 17.83
CA ALA A 103 12.65 9.39 18.52
C ALA A 103 12.34 9.05 19.99
N ALA A 104 11.58 9.91 20.68
CA ALA A 104 11.11 9.67 22.04
C ALA A 104 10.12 8.49 22.12
N LEU A 105 9.25 8.32 21.14
CA LEU A 105 8.30 7.21 21.08
C LEU A 105 9.03 5.87 20.89
N VAL A 106 10.04 5.84 20.01
CA VAL A 106 10.96 4.71 19.87
C VAL A 106 11.69 4.43 21.19
N LEU A 107 12.20 5.46 21.87
CA LEU A 107 12.87 5.33 23.18
C LEU A 107 11.93 4.79 24.26
N VAL A 108 10.68 5.23 24.30
CA VAL A 108 9.64 4.76 25.23
C VAL A 108 9.29 3.30 24.97
N LEU A 109 9.15 2.89 23.71
CA LEU A 109 8.94 1.48 23.35
C LEU A 109 10.13 0.60 23.78
N ILE A 110 11.36 1.10 23.64
CA ILE A 110 12.57 0.43 24.15
C ILE A 110 12.53 0.31 25.68
N LEU A 111 12.07 1.34 26.38
CA LEU A 111 11.97 1.37 27.85
C LEU A 111 10.86 0.44 28.36
N ILE A 112 9.69 0.44 27.71
CA ILE A 112 8.57 -0.46 27.96
C ILE A 112 9.02 -1.91 27.75
N ALA A 113 9.72 -2.21 26.64
CA ALA A 113 10.31 -3.52 26.42
C ALA A 113 11.29 -3.91 27.54
N ARG A 114 12.10 -2.97 28.05
CA ARG A 114 12.98 -3.18 29.21
C ARG A 114 12.22 -3.47 30.50
N ILE A 115 11.10 -2.79 30.74
CA ILE A 115 10.27 -2.94 31.94
C ILE A 115 9.47 -4.25 31.90
N LEU A 116 8.84 -4.57 30.77
CA LEU A 116 8.12 -5.83 30.60
C LEU A 116 9.07 -7.03 30.71
N ARG A 117 10.30 -6.91 30.21
CA ARG A 117 11.34 -7.94 30.38
C ARG A 117 11.73 -8.17 31.84
N ARG A 118 11.68 -7.14 32.68
CA ARG A 118 11.91 -7.26 34.14
C ARG A 118 10.70 -7.83 34.90
N ARG A 119 9.49 -7.57 34.40
CA ARG A 119 8.24 -7.87 35.11
C ARG A 119 7.61 -9.23 34.73
N PHE A 120 7.87 -9.71 33.51
CA PHE A 120 7.31 -10.96 32.97
C PHE A 120 8.41 -12.00 32.66
N HIS A 121 9.20 -12.32 33.68
CA HIS A 121 10.39 -13.20 33.62
C HIS A 121 10.13 -14.61 33.04
N GLN A 122 8.86 -15.01 32.88
CA GLN A 122 8.43 -16.32 32.40
C GLN A 122 8.34 -16.41 30.87
N TRP A 123 8.35 -15.28 30.15
CA TRP A 123 8.24 -15.27 28.69
C TRP A 123 9.62 -15.47 28.09
N THR A 124 9.87 -16.66 27.54
CA THR A 124 11.07 -16.91 26.77
C THR A 124 10.95 -16.22 25.42
N VAL A 125 12.01 -15.50 25.03
CA VAL A 125 12.09 -14.83 23.73
C VAL A 125 11.85 -15.82 22.58
N ASP A 126 12.23 -17.09 22.77
CA ASP A 126 11.96 -18.18 21.82
C ASP A 126 10.48 -18.52 21.67
N GLY A 127 9.75 -18.61 22.79
CA GLY A 127 8.31 -18.85 22.78
C GLY A 127 7.56 -17.74 22.04
N THR A 128 7.88 -16.48 22.34
CA THR A 128 7.26 -15.33 21.69
C THR A 128 7.58 -15.27 20.19
N THR A 129 8.85 -15.50 19.80
CA THR A 129 9.26 -15.51 18.38
C THR A 129 8.53 -16.60 17.60
N SER A 130 8.43 -17.80 18.16
CA SER A 130 7.71 -18.93 17.54
C SER A 130 6.21 -18.65 17.38
N THR A 131 5.58 -18.08 18.42
CA THR A 131 4.17 -17.67 18.36
C THR A 131 3.93 -16.60 17.31
N LEU A 132 4.80 -15.58 17.22
CA LEU A 132 4.66 -14.53 16.21
C LEU A 132 4.92 -15.03 14.79
N ASN A 133 5.85 -15.97 14.60
CA ASN A 133 6.05 -16.63 13.30
C ASN A 133 4.77 -17.35 12.85
N ARG A 134 4.18 -18.17 13.74
CA ARG A 134 2.90 -18.86 13.47
C ARG A 134 1.76 -17.88 13.24
N GLY A 135 1.69 -16.82 14.04
CA GLY A 135 0.70 -15.75 13.87
C GLY A 135 0.83 -15.05 12.52
N SER A 136 2.06 -14.72 12.11
CA SER A 136 2.32 -14.08 10.82
C SER A 136 1.98 -15.00 9.63
N LEU A 137 2.19 -16.31 9.74
CA LEU A 137 1.73 -17.29 8.77
C LEU A 137 0.21 -17.33 8.68
N LEU A 138 -0.45 -17.41 9.83
CA LEU A 138 -1.91 -17.45 9.89
C LEU A 138 -2.50 -16.18 9.26
N LEU A 139 -1.92 -15.02 9.56
CA LEU A 139 -2.32 -13.75 8.96
C LEU A 139 -2.12 -13.76 7.44
N ALA A 140 -0.97 -14.21 6.95
CA ALA A 140 -0.73 -14.32 5.51
C ALA A 140 -1.73 -15.27 4.83
N PHE A 141 -2.01 -16.41 5.45
CA PHE A 141 -3.01 -17.35 4.98
C PHE A 141 -4.41 -16.72 4.94
N VAL A 142 -4.83 -16.06 6.02
CA VAL A 142 -6.12 -15.36 6.08
C VAL A 142 -6.21 -14.26 5.02
N THR A 143 -5.17 -13.47 4.82
CA THR A 143 -5.13 -12.43 3.76
C THR A 143 -5.32 -13.03 2.37
N LEU A 144 -4.67 -14.16 2.07
CA LEU A 144 -4.82 -14.86 0.78
C LEU A 144 -6.23 -15.44 0.61
N VAL A 145 -6.78 -16.07 1.66
CA VAL A 145 -8.15 -16.60 1.64
C VAL A 145 -9.16 -15.47 1.44
N MET A 146 -9.00 -14.34 2.15
CA MET A 146 -9.88 -13.18 1.99
C MET A 146 -9.79 -12.58 0.59
N ALA A 147 -8.59 -12.51 -0.01
CA ALA A 147 -8.44 -12.08 -1.40
C ALA A 147 -9.19 -13.01 -2.39
N GLY A 148 -9.22 -14.31 -2.11
CA GLY A 148 -10.03 -15.28 -2.87
C GLY A 148 -11.53 -15.09 -2.67
N VAL A 149 -12.00 -15.05 -1.42
CA VAL A 149 -13.43 -14.93 -1.06
C VAL A 149 -14.04 -13.63 -1.56
N THR A 150 -13.27 -12.54 -1.55
CA THR A 150 -13.73 -11.23 -2.07
C THR A 150 -13.64 -11.12 -3.59
N GLY A 151 -13.23 -12.17 -4.30
CA GLY A 151 -13.07 -12.16 -5.76
C GLY A 151 -11.85 -11.39 -6.28
N ARG A 152 -11.09 -10.72 -5.41
CA ARG A 152 -9.93 -9.91 -5.78
C ARG A 152 -8.80 -10.70 -6.43
N ALA A 153 -8.61 -11.95 -6.01
CA ALA A 153 -7.68 -12.84 -6.67
C ALA A 153 -8.09 -13.11 -8.14
N GLY A 154 -9.38 -13.24 -8.42
CA GLY A 154 -9.90 -13.42 -9.77
C GLY A 154 -9.71 -12.17 -10.63
N LEU A 155 -10.02 -10.98 -10.09
CA LEU A 155 -9.77 -9.70 -10.76
C LEU A 155 -8.29 -9.52 -11.13
N ALA A 156 -7.39 -9.81 -10.19
CA ALA A 156 -5.95 -9.71 -10.43
C ALA A 156 -5.46 -10.67 -11.51
N LEU A 157 -6.02 -11.89 -11.59
CA LEU A 157 -5.70 -12.83 -12.66
C LEU A 157 -6.24 -12.34 -14.01
N GLY A 158 -7.46 -11.80 -14.05
CA GLY A 158 -8.03 -11.21 -15.27
C GLY A 158 -7.20 -10.02 -15.79
N ASP A 159 -6.72 -9.16 -14.90
CA ASP A 159 -5.84 -8.03 -15.25
C ASP A 159 -4.52 -8.48 -15.88
N LEU A 160 -3.98 -9.63 -15.46
CA LEU A 160 -2.77 -10.19 -16.06
C LEU A 160 -3.01 -10.67 -17.50
N GLU A 161 -4.25 -11.03 -17.84
CA GLU A 161 -4.65 -11.50 -19.17
C GLU A 161 -5.13 -10.37 -20.09
N GLN A 162 -5.59 -9.24 -19.56
CA GLN A 162 -6.09 -8.11 -20.37
C GLN A 162 -5.00 -7.35 -21.14
N GLY A 163 -3.76 -7.40 -20.67
CA GLY A 163 -2.65 -6.65 -21.25
C GLY A 163 -2.32 -7.11 -22.67
N HIS A 164 -2.72 -6.36 -23.69
CA HIS A 164 -2.24 -6.55 -25.06
C HIS A 164 -0.88 -5.88 -25.24
N ASP A 165 0.09 -6.60 -25.83
CA ASP A 165 1.35 -5.98 -26.23
C ASP A 165 1.07 -4.89 -27.27
N LEU A 166 1.73 -3.73 -27.11
CA LEU A 166 1.54 -2.57 -27.99
C LEU A 166 1.84 -2.94 -29.45
N LYS A 167 2.82 -3.82 -29.70
CA LYS A 167 3.13 -4.27 -31.06
C LYS A 167 2.00 -5.10 -31.65
N THR A 168 1.42 -5.99 -30.84
CA THR A 168 0.25 -6.80 -31.25
C THR A 168 -0.96 -5.92 -31.55
N PHE A 169 -1.21 -4.90 -30.72
CA PHE A 169 -2.27 -3.91 -30.96
C PHE A 169 -2.04 -3.17 -32.28
N LEU A 170 -0.85 -2.58 -32.48
CA LEU A 170 -0.53 -1.83 -33.70
C LEU A 170 -0.55 -2.71 -34.96
N ALA A 171 -0.13 -3.97 -34.86
CA ALA A 171 -0.22 -4.93 -35.96
C ALA A 171 -1.67 -5.28 -36.31
N SER A 172 -2.55 -5.40 -35.31
CA SER A 172 -3.98 -5.64 -35.53
C SER A 172 -4.68 -4.44 -36.16
N SER A 173 -4.35 -3.21 -35.77
CA SER A 173 -4.88 -1.98 -36.39
C SER A 173 -4.42 -1.79 -37.84
N ALA A 174 -3.20 -2.21 -38.18
CA ALA A 174 -2.70 -2.14 -39.57
C ALA A 174 -3.41 -3.11 -40.53
N THR A 175 -4.09 -4.13 -40.00
CA THR A 175 -4.82 -5.13 -40.80
C THR A 175 -6.30 -4.75 -40.98
N ASP A 176 -6.79 -3.76 -40.24
CA ASP A 176 -8.20 -3.33 -40.22
C ASP A 176 -8.49 -2.25 -41.28
N VAL A 177 -8.05 -2.51 -42.52
CA VAL A 177 -8.10 -1.61 -43.69
C VAL A 177 -9.54 -1.38 -44.22
N GLY A 178 -10.57 -1.67 -43.42
CA GLY A 178 -11.98 -1.66 -43.83
C GLY A 178 -12.91 -0.73 -43.03
N ARG A 179 -12.41 0.03 -42.05
CA ARG A 179 -13.24 0.98 -41.30
C ARG A 179 -13.37 2.31 -42.06
N GLU A 180 -14.41 2.44 -42.90
CA GLU A 180 -14.77 3.68 -43.64
C GLU A 180 -15.36 4.81 -42.75
N GLY A 181 -14.96 4.89 -41.48
CA GLY A 181 -15.43 5.91 -40.53
C GLY A 181 -14.33 6.92 -40.18
N PRO A 182 -14.69 8.14 -39.71
CA PRO A 182 -13.71 9.08 -39.20
C PRO A 182 -13.07 8.53 -37.91
N ASP A 183 -11.81 8.89 -37.67
CA ASP A 183 -11.14 8.65 -36.39
C ASP A 183 -11.84 9.45 -35.28
N VAL A 184 -12.19 8.77 -34.19
CA VAL A 184 -12.82 9.39 -33.02
C VAL A 184 -11.84 9.36 -31.85
N TYR A 185 -11.47 10.53 -31.36
CA TYR A 185 -10.59 10.69 -30.20
C TYR A 185 -11.40 11.13 -28.98
N ALA A 186 -11.42 10.30 -27.94
CA ALA A 186 -11.98 10.67 -26.64
C ALA A 186 -10.85 11.06 -25.69
N VAL A 187 -10.81 12.33 -25.27
CA VAL A 187 -9.83 12.84 -24.29
C VAL A 187 -10.54 13.02 -22.95
N LEU A 188 -10.22 12.15 -22.00
CA LEU A 188 -10.77 12.21 -20.65
C LEU A 188 -9.75 12.85 -19.70
N LEU A 189 -10.10 14.01 -19.14
CA LEU A 189 -9.27 14.71 -18.16
C LEU A 189 -9.67 14.28 -16.74
N ASP A 190 -8.69 13.89 -15.92
CA ASP A 190 -8.93 13.48 -14.53
C ASP A 190 -8.97 14.70 -13.60
N GLY A 191 -10.05 14.83 -12.83
CA GLY A 191 -10.22 15.91 -11.85
C GLY A 191 -10.36 17.33 -12.42
N TYR A 192 -10.67 17.50 -13.70
CA TYR A 192 -10.88 18.83 -14.31
C TYR A 192 -12.29 19.38 -13.98
N PRO A 193 -12.41 20.46 -13.17
CA PRO A 193 -13.70 21.03 -12.82
C PRO A 193 -14.21 21.97 -13.91
N ARG A 194 -15.52 22.25 -13.86
CA ARG A 194 -16.17 23.22 -14.74
C ARG A 194 -15.67 24.64 -14.47
N ALA A 195 -15.71 25.51 -15.48
CA ALA A 195 -15.13 26.84 -15.40
C ALA A 195 -15.72 27.72 -14.27
N ASP A 196 -17.03 27.61 -14.01
CA ASP A 196 -17.68 28.30 -12.90
C ASP A 196 -17.21 27.79 -11.53
N VAL A 197 -16.99 26.48 -11.38
CA VAL A 197 -16.43 25.86 -10.17
C VAL A 197 -14.99 26.30 -9.95
N LEU A 198 -14.17 26.32 -11.00
CA LEU A 198 -12.79 26.82 -10.93
C LEU A 198 -12.74 28.28 -10.45
N ALA A 199 -13.61 29.13 -10.98
CA ALA A 199 -13.70 30.52 -10.54
C ALA A 199 -14.15 30.64 -9.07
N HIS A 200 -15.21 29.94 -8.67
CA HIS A 200 -15.78 30.08 -7.32
C HIS A 200 -14.94 29.42 -6.21
N ALA A 201 -14.41 28.23 -6.46
CA ALA A 201 -13.74 27.43 -5.43
C ALA A 201 -12.22 27.62 -5.39
N PHE A 202 -11.62 28.04 -6.50
CA PHE A 202 -10.16 28.13 -6.63
C PHE A 202 -9.64 29.50 -7.08
N ASP A 203 -10.52 30.46 -7.38
CA ASP A 203 -10.17 31.79 -7.93
C ASP A 203 -9.35 31.69 -9.23
N ILE A 204 -9.66 30.67 -10.05
CA ILE A 204 -8.99 30.42 -11.33
C ILE A 204 -9.93 30.79 -12.48
N ASP A 205 -9.53 31.77 -13.30
CA ASP A 205 -10.20 32.07 -14.57
C ASP A 205 -9.74 31.10 -15.65
N ASN A 206 -10.66 30.25 -16.08
CA ASN A 206 -10.45 29.25 -17.13
C ASN A 206 -11.09 29.64 -18.48
N GLY A 207 -11.53 30.90 -18.62
CA GLY A 207 -12.25 31.39 -19.80
C GLY A 207 -11.43 31.31 -21.08
N LEU A 208 -10.12 31.60 -21.03
CA LEU A 208 -9.25 31.53 -22.20
C LEU A 208 -9.15 30.12 -22.79
N PHE A 209 -9.16 29.09 -21.95
CA PHE A 209 -9.13 27.70 -22.40
C PHE A 209 -10.44 27.32 -23.08
N VAL A 210 -11.58 27.66 -22.47
CA VAL A 210 -12.92 27.39 -23.01
C VAL A 210 -13.12 28.10 -24.35
N ALA A 211 -12.79 29.38 -24.44
CA ALA A 211 -12.87 30.13 -25.70
C ALA A 211 -11.98 29.51 -26.79
N GLY A 212 -10.77 29.06 -26.41
CA GLY A 212 -9.89 28.36 -27.34
C GLY A 212 -10.45 27.03 -27.87
N LEU A 213 -11.27 26.32 -27.09
CA LEU A 213 -11.97 25.12 -27.55
C LEU A 213 -13.09 25.47 -28.54
N GLU A 214 -13.91 26.48 -28.22
CA GLU A 214 -15.01 26.94 -29.09
C GLU A 214 -14.49 27.46 -30.43
N GLU A 215 -13.40 28.23 -30.43
CA GLU A 215 -12.72 28.71 -31.66
C GLU A 215 -12.22 27.56 -32.55
N ARG A 216 -11.88 26.41 -31.96
CA ARG A 216 -11.49 25.18 -32.69
C ARG A 216 -12.68 24.35 -33.16
N GLY A 217 -13.91 24.80 -32.89
CA GLY A 217 -15.14 24.14 -33.30
C GLY A 217 -15.67 23.10 -32.31
N PHE A 218 -15.15 23.05 -31.07
CA PHE A 218 -15.73 22.19 -30.04
C PHE A 218 -17.01 22.81 -29.47
N ALA A 219 -18.02 21.98 -29.23
CA ALA A 219 -19.18 22.37 -28.44
C ALA A 219 -18.84 22.27 -26.95
N VAL A 220 -19.08 23.33 -26.17
CA VAL A 220 -18.84 23.35 -24.73
C VAL A 220 -20.15 23.29 -23.96
N ALA A 221 -20.32 22.24 -23.15
CA ALA A 221 -21.52 22.04 -22.33
C ALA A 221 -21.33 22.64 -20.92
N GLY A 222 -21.66 23.92 -20.75
CA GLY A 222 -21.45 24.68 -19.51
C GLY A 222 -22.31 24.28 -18.30
N ALA A 223 -23.21 23.29 -18.44
CA ALA A 223 -24.06 22.81 -17.35
C ALA A 223 -23.93 21.29 -17.09
N SER A 224 -22.99 20.62 -17.77
CA SER A 224 -22.76 19.19 -17.55
C SER A 224 -22.19 18.90 -16.17
N HIS A 225 -22.52 17.70 -15.66
CA HIS A 225 -22.01 17.15 -14.41
C HIS A 225 -21.73 15.65 -14.61
N SER A 226 -20.83 15.09 -13.80
CA SER A 226 -20.70 13.65 -13.66
C SER A 226 -21.78 13.11 -12.72
N ASP A 227 -22.17 11.85 -12.90
CA ASP A 227 -23.10 11.18 -11.98
C ASP A 227 -22.40 10.77 -10.68
N TYR A 228 -21.07 10.66 -10.71
CA TYR A 228 -20.23 10.30 -9.56
C TYR A 228 -19.01 11.20 -9.46
N ILE A 229 -18.45 11.28 -8.24
CA ILE A 229 -17.29 12.14 -7.93
C ILE A 229 -15.95 11.40 -7.98
N TRP A 230 -15.95 10.08 -8.18
CA TRP A 230 -14.75 9.25 -8.15
C TRP A 230 -14.49 8.60 -9.51
N THR A 231 -13.25 8.64 -9.99
CA THR A 231 -12.87 8.11 -11.31
C THR A 231 -13.27 6.64 -11.50
N HIS A 232 -13.12 5.81 -10.45
CA HIS A 232 -13.46 4.38 -10.49
C HIS A 232 -14.96 4.09 -10.59
N THR A 233 -15.84 5.08 -10.40
CA THR A 233 -17.28 4.96 -10.64
C THR A 233 -17.73 5.74 -11.88
N THR A 234 -17.09 6.86 -12.20
CA THR A 234 -17.43 7.67 -13.38
C THR A 234 -17.05 7.00 -14.69
N VAL A 235 -15.84 6.42 -14.80
CA VAL A 235 -15.36 5.85 -16.07
C VAL A 235 -16.22 4.67 -16.54
N PRO A 236 -16.53 3.67 -15.69
CA PRO A 236 -17.42 2.59 -16.10
C PRO A 236 -18.81 3.09 -16.50
N SER A 237 -19.34 4.09 -15.81
CA SER A 237 -20.65 4.70 -16.12
C SER A 237 -20.68 5.39 -17.48
N VAL A 238 -19.69 6.23 -17.80
CA VAL A 238 -19.63 6.96 -19.08
C VAL A 238 -19.43 6.01 -20.26
N LEU A 239 -18.64 4.96 -20.06
CA LEU A 239 -18.32 3.97 -21.09
C LEU A 239 -19.33 2.82 -21.17
N HIS A 240 -20.36 2.81 -20.32
CA HIS A 240 -21.33 1.71 -20.21
C HIS A 240 -20.64 0.34 -20.06
N MET A 241 -19.68 0.25 -19.13
CA MET A 241 -18.99 -0.99 -18.81
C MET A 241 -19.77 -1.74 -17.73
N ASP A 242 -20.12 -2.99 -18.01
CA ASP A 242 -20.78 -3.92 -17.08
C ASP A 242 -19.79 -4.55 -16.07
#